data_AF-A0A2P7BUA6-F1
#
_entry.id   AF-A0A2P7BUA6-F1
#
_cell.length_a   1.000
_cell.length_b   1.000
_cell.length_c   1.000
_cell.angle_alpha   90.00
_cell.angle_beta   90.00
_cell.angle_gamma   90.00
#
_symmetry.space_group_name_H-M   'P 1'
#
loop_
_entity.id
_entity.type
_entity.pdbx_description
1 polymer ?
#
loop_
_entity_poly.entity_id
_entity_poly.type
_entity_poly.pdbx_seq_one_letter_code
_entity_poly.pdbx_strand_id
1 'polypeptide(L)'
;MTYSCAPTAKPFINSVAMTINGQKIGAAAVSRRAHALQEMIRVQIGLLSFYQHRLEQDMHLITELVASGKYHNAFGVLDDFYRDAVAEYTNEAHRLASEGCRITSDVVKRAICDVEASIRDLAV
;
A
#
# COMPACT_ATOMS: atom_id res chain seq x y z
N MET A 1 53.55 -11.82 -43.77
CA MET A 1 53.38 -10.35 -43.72
C MET A 1 51.87 -10.08 -43.76
N THR A 2 51.20 -10.24 -42.61
CA THR A 2 50.87 -9.20 -41.62
C THR A 2 49.75 -8.28 -42.11
N TYR A 3 48.52 -8.72 -41.85
CA TYR A 3 47.37 -7.83 -41.70
C TYR A 3 47.58 -7.04 -40.40
N SER A 4 47.76 -5.73 -40.51
CA SER A 4 47.79 -4.81 -39.38
C SER A 4 46.55 -3.93 -39.47
N CYS A 5 45.56 -4.22 -38.62
CA CYS A 5 44.46 -3.31 -38.32
C CYS A 5 44.53 -3.05 -36.80
N ALA A 6 45.04 -1.89 -36.43
CA ALA A 6 45.04 -1.38 -35.05
C ALA A 6 44.11 -0.16 -34.97
N PRO A 7 43.68 0.23 -33.77
CA PRO A 7 42.83 -0.50 -32.85
C PRO A 7 41.43 0.15 -32.80
N THR A 8 40.46 -0.67 -32.40
CA THR A 8 39.05 -0.33 -32.19
C THR A 8 38.89 0.82 -31.19
N ALA A 9 38.55 2.01 -31.68
CA ALA A 9 38.15 3.13 -30.83
C ALA A 9 36.63 3.11 -30.58
N LYS A 10 36.29 2.87 -29.30
CA LYS A 10 35.02 3.14 -28.56
C LYS A 10 33.92 2.06 -28.63
N PRO A 11 33.35 1.69 -27.45
CA PRO A 11 32.32 2.53 -26.84
C PRO A 11 32.41 2.61 -25.30
N PHE A 12 33.30 3.46 -24.76
CA PHE A 12 33.25 3.80 -23.33
C PHE A 12 32.06 4.73 -22.99
N ILE A 13 31.47 5.39 -23.99
CA ILE A 13 30.39 6.38 -23.79
C ILE A 13 29.03 5.71 -23.56
N ASN A 14 28.79 4.50 -24.10
CA ASN A 14 27.53 3.77 -23.88
C ASN A 14 27.43 3.15 -22.47
N SER A 15 28.54 2.74 -21.85
CA SER A 15 28.49 2.15 -20.51
C SER A 15 28.20 3.18 -19.43
N VAL A 16 28.72 4.41 -19.56
CA VAL A 16 28.48 5.51 -18.61
C VAL A 16 27.02 5.99 -18.67
N ALA A 17 26.44 6.12 -19.87
CA ALA A 17 25.02 6.43 -20.04
C ALA A 17 24.12 5.34 -19.43
N MET A 18 24.46 4.06 -19.63
CA MET A 18 23.73 2.93 -19.03
C MET A 18 23.87 2.88 -17.50
N THR A 19 25.03 3.27 -16.95
CA THR A 19 25.28 3.28 -15.49
C THR A 19 24.59 4.46 -14.80
N ILE A 20 24.59 5.65 -15.41
CA ILE A 20 23.91 6.84 -14.88
C ILE A 20 22.38 6.68 -14.97
N ASN A 21 21.85 6.13 -16.07
CA ASN A 21 20.43 5.79 -16.16
C ASN A 21 20.07 4.66 -15.21
N GLY A 22 20.92 3.63 -15.05
CA GLY A 22 20.71 2.55 -14.08
C GLY A 22 20.66 3.02 -12.62
N GLN A 23 21.53 3.96 -12.23
CA GLN A 23 21.52 4.55 -10.88
C GLN A 23 20.26 5.40 -10.63
N LYS A 24 19.80 6.19 -11.61
CA LYS A 24 18.56 6.97 -11.51
C LYS A 24 17.32 6.07 -11.45
N ILE A 25 17.28 5.01 -12.25
CA ILE A 25 16.20 4.01 -12.24
C ILE A 25 16.19 3.26 -10.90
N GLY A 26 17.35 2.92 -10.35
CA GLY A 26 17.49 2.28 -9.04
C GLY A 26 17.00 3.17 -7.88
N ALA A 27 17.44 4.43 -7.84
CA ALA A 27 17.00 5.39 -6.82
C ALA A 27 15.49 5.68 -6.91
N ALA A 28 14.95 5.83 -8.13
CA ALA A 28 13.52 5.98 -8.36
C ALA A 28 12.72 4.72 -8.00
N ALA A 29 13.27 3.52 -8.18
CA ALA A 29 12.61 2.29 -7.77
C ALA A 29 12.57 2.14 -6.25
N VAL A 30 13.64 2.54 -5.54
CA VAL A 30 13.70 2.52 -4.07
C VAL A 30 12.73 3.54 -3.47
N SER A 31 12.69 4.78 -3.96
CA SER A 31 11.76 5.80 -3.47
C SER A 31 10.29 5.43 -3.72
N ARG A 32 10.00 4.79 -4.87
CA ARG A 32 8.66 4.26 -5.17
C ARG A 32 8.23 3.14 -4.24
N ARG A 33 9.15 2.21 -3.92
CA ARG A 33 8.89 1.15 -2.93
C ARG A 33 8.67 1.72 -1.53
N ALA A 34 9.39 2.78 -1.15
CA ALA A 34 9.22 3.45 0.14
C ALA A 34 7.83 4.10 0.30
N HIS A 35 7.32 4.79 -0.73
CA HIS A 35 5.97 5.38 -0.68
C HIS A 35 4.88 4.31 -0.56
N ALA A 36 4.98 3.22 -1.33
CA ALA A 36 4.02 2.11 -1.23
C ALA A 36 4.04 1.46 0.17
N LEU A 37 5.24 1.27 0.73
CA LEU A 37 5.40 0.75 2.09
C LEU A 37 4.81 1.70 3.15
N GLN A 38 5.02 3.01 2.99
CA GLN A 38 4.47 4.01 3.90
C GLN A 38 2.94 4.01 3.91
N GLU A 39 2.31 3.94 2.73
CA GLU A 39 0.84 3.85 2.65
C GLU A 39 0.33 2.53 3.22
N MET A 40 1.04 1.42 3.01
CA MET A 40 0.69 0.13 3.62
C MET A 40 0.78 0.17 5.15
N ILE A 41 1.82 0.80 5.71
CA ILE A 41 1.94 0.99 7.16
C ILE A 41 0.77 1.83 7.68
N ARG A 42 0.34 2.86 6.94
CA ARG A 42 -0.83 3.68 7.33
C ARG A 42 -2.11 2.85 7.37
N VAL A 43 -2.34 1.99 6.37
CA VAL A 43 -3.47 1.04 6.36
C VAL A 43 -3.39 0.11 7.58
N GLN A 44 -2.21 -0.42 7.89
CA GLN A 44 -2.01 -1.30 9.06
C GLN A 44 -2.30 -0.57 10.38
N ILE A 45 -1.81 0.65 10.56
CA ILE A 45 -2.10 1.47 11.75
C ILE A 45 -3.61 1.65 11.91
N GLY A 46 -4.31 2.02 10.83
CA GLY A 46 -5.76 2.19 10.86
C GLY A 46 -6.49 0.91 11.24
N LEU A 47 -6.05 -0.24 10.73
CA LEU A 47 -6.65 -1.54 11.06
C LEU A 47 -6.41 -1.90 12.53
N LEU A 48 -5.21 -1.66 13.07
CA LEU A 48 -4.92 -1.87 14.49
C LEU A 48 -5.77 -0.97 15.38
N SER A 49 -5.94 0.31 15.03
CA SER A 49 -6.81 1.22 15.77
C SER A 49 -8.27 0.75 15.76
N PHE A 50 -8.76 0.23 14.64
CA PHE A 50 -10.08 -0.37 14.56
C PHE A 50 -10.21 -1.60 15.48
N TYR A 51 -9.24 -2.51 15.48
CA TYR A 51 -9.26 -3.67 16.37
C TYR A 51 -9.23 -3.28 17.84
N GLN A 52 -8.45 -2.27 18.22
CA GLN A 52 -8.45 -1.75 19.58
C GLN A 52 -9.84 -1.24 19.98
N HIS A 53 -10.46 -0.42 19.14
CA HIS A 53 -11.80 0.11 19.39
C HIS A 53 -12.82 -1.02 19.60
N ARG A 54 -12.73 -2.08 18.80
CA ARG A 54 -13.64 -3.22 18.92
C ARG A 54 -13.47 -3.98 20.24
N LEU A 55 -12.23 -4.16 20.71
CA LEU A 55 -11.97 -4.78 22.01
C LEU A 55 -12.50 -3.92 23.16
N GLU A 56 -12.44 -2.60 23.06
CA GLU A 56 -13.04 -1.68 24.04
C GLU A 56 -14.57 -1.83 24.08
N GLN A 57 -15.22 -1.94 22.92
CA GLN A 57 -16.66 -2.20 22.84
C GLN A 57 -17.05 -3.58 23.38
N ASP A 58 -16.27 -4.63 23.08
CA ASP A 58 -16.50 -5.97 23.61
C ASP A 58 -16.45 -5.96 25.16
N MET A 59 -15.51 -5.22 25.74
CA MET A 59 -15.39 -5.05 27.20
C MET A 59 -16.54 -4.24 27.79
N HIS A 60 -17.03 -3.22 27.06
CA HIS A 60 -18.22 -2.48 27.44
C HIS A 60 -19.46 -3.38 27.47
N LEU A 61 -19.66 -4.21 26.44
CA LEU A 61 -20.77 -5.17 26.38
C LEU A 61 -20.77 -6.12 27.58
N ILE A 62 -19.61 -6.71 27.92
CA ILE A 62 -19.49 -7.59 29.08
C ILE A 62 -19.88 -6.86 30.37
N THR A 63 -19.43 -5.61 30.52
CA THR A 63 -19.74 -4.78 31.69
C THR A 63 -21.24 -4.48 31.79
N GLU A 64 -21.88 -4.13 30.68
CA GLU A 64 -23.34 -3.88 30.63
C GLU A 64 -24.15 -5.14 30.89
N LEU A 65 -23.74 -6.28 30.35
CA LEU A 65 -24.41 -7.56 30.59
C LEU A 65 -24.34 -7.96 32.06
N VAL A 66 -23.17 -7.81 32.70
CA VAL A 66 -23.00 -8.07 34.15
C VAL A 66 -23.85 -7.12 34.99
N ALA A 67 -23.89 -5.83 34.61
CA ALA A 67 -24.70 -4.83 35.31
C ALA A 67 -26.21 -5.03 35.11
N SER A 68 -26.63 -5.67 34.01
CA SER A 68 -28.05 -5.79 33.65
C SER A 68 -28.89 -6.61 34.65
N GLY A 69 -28.27 -7.41 35.53
CA GLY A 69 -28.85 -8.03 36.75
C GLY A 69 -30.02 -9.02 36.57
N LYS A 70 -30.77 -8.93 35.47
CA LYS A 70 -31.89 -9.78 35.05
C LYS A 70 -31.95 -9.72 33.54
N TYR A 71 -31.99 -10.88 32.88
CA TYR A 71 -32.05 -11.11 31.42
C TYR A 71 -33.07 -10.29 30.61
N HIS A 72 -33.89 -9.46 31.25
CA HIS A 72 -34.92 -8.64 30.63
C HIS A 72 -34.39 -7.61 29.62
N ASN A 73 -33.18 -7.09 29.83
CA ASN A 73 -32.58 -6.10 28.92
C ASN A 73 -31.39 -6.64 28.10
N ALA A 74 -30.91 -7.86 28.37
CA ALA A 74 -29.72 -8.41 27.74
C ALA A 74 -29.87 -8.56 26.21
N PHE A 75 -31.06 -8.92 25.73
CA PHE A 75 -31.33 -9.05 24.30
C PHE A 75 -31.30 -7.71 23.55
N GLY A 76 -31.80 -6.63 24.15
CA GLY A 76 -31.74 -5.30 23.54
C GLY A 76 -30.31 -4.80 23.43
N VAL A 77 -29.54 -4.91 24.52
CA VAL A 77 -28.11 -4.55 24.55
C VAL A 77 -27.31 -5.36 23.52
N LEU A 78 -27.59 -6.66 23.36
CA LEU A 78 -26.95 -7.48 22.35
C LEU A 78 -27.34 -7.09 20.91
N ASP A 79 -28.62 -6.80 20.65
CA ASP A 79 -29.08 -6.39 19.32
C ASP A 79 -28.44 -5.07 18.89
N ASP A 80 -28.44 -4.06 19.76
CA ASP A 80 -27.80 -2.77 19.51
C ASP A 80 -26.30 -2.95 19.26
N PHE A 81 -25.62 -3.74 20.10
CA PHE A 81 -24.20 -4.04 19.93
C PHE A 81 -23.88 -4.72 18.60
N TYR A 82 -24.66 -5.72 18.17
CA TYR A 82 -24.41 -6.39 16.89
C TYR A 82 -24.73 -5.51 15.70
N ARG A 83 -25.76 -4.67 15.81
CA ARG A 83 -26.11 -3.67 14.78
C ARG A 83 -24.96 -2.69 14.56
N ASP A 84 -24.43 -2.13 15.64
CA ASP A 84 -23.30 -1.21 15.59
C ASP A 84 -22.03 -1.91 15.09
N ALA A 85 -21.78 -3.15 15.55
CA ALA A 85 -20.68 -3.98 15.06
C ALA A 85 -20.70 -4.15 13.54
N VAL A 86 -21.85 -4.56 13.00
CA VAL A 86 -21.99 -4.82 11.56
C VAL A 86 -21.78 -3.54 10.77
N ALA A 87 -22.32 -2.41 11.25
CA ALA A 87 -22.13 -1.11 10.61
C ALA A 87 -20.65 -0.71 10.59
N GLU A 88 -19.95 -0.86 11.72
CA GLU A 88 -18.53 -0.55 11.86
C GLU A 88 -17.64 -1.43 10.98
N TYR A 89 -17.84 -2.75 10.99
CA TYR A 89 -17.09 -3.66 10.10
C TYR A 89 -17.32 -3.34 8.63
N THR A 90 -18.56 -2.99 8.25
CA THR A 90 -18.88 -2.61 6.87
C THR A 90 -18.15 -1.33 6.46
N ASN A 91 -18.13 -0.33 7.35
CA ASN A 91 -17.42 0.93 7.12
C ASN A 91 -15.90 0.73 7.05
N GLU A 92 -15.34 -0.09 7.93
CA GLU A 92 -13.90 -0.38 7.93
C GLU A 92 -13.49 -1.17 6.68
N ALA A 93 -14.29 -2.16 6.26
CA ALA A 93 -14.08 -2.89 5.01
C ALA A 93 -14.12 -1.95 3.80
N HIS A 94 -15.05 -0.99 3.78
CA HIS A 94 -15.11 0.02 2.74
C HIS A 94 -13.87 0.94 2.75
N ARG A 95 -13.42 1.39 3.93
CA ARG A 95 -12.19 2.18 4.06
C ARG A 95 -10.99 1.40 3.49
N LEU A 96 -10.82 0.16 3.91
CA LEU A 96 -9.73 -0.71 3.46
C LEU A 96 -9.76 -0.94 1.95
N ALA A 97 -10.94 -1.20 1.37
CA ALA A 97 -11.12 -1.36 -0.06
C ALA A 97 -10.77 -0.08 -0.83
N SER A 98 -11.21 1.08 -0.33
CA SER A 98 -10.91 2.39 -0.93
C SER A 98 -9.42 2.71 -0.90
N GLU A 99 -8.77 2.52 0.25
CA GLU A 99 -7.32 2.72 0.40
C GLU A 99 -6.52 1.75 -0.47
N GLY A 100 -6.92 0.47 -0.52
CA GLY A 100 -6.30 -0.53 -1.38
C GLY A 100 -6.43 -0.20 -2.87
N CYS A 101 -7.63 0.19 -3.31
CA CYS A 101 -7.86 0.60 -4.70
C CYS A 101 -7.02 1.83 -5.06
N ARG A 102 -6.88 2.79 -4.14
CA ARG A 102 -6.03 3.98 -4.31
C ARG A 102 -4.56 3.59 -4.47
N ILE A 103 -4.03 2.74 -3.59
CA ILE A 103 -2.63 2.28 -3.65
C ILE A 103 -2.37 1.55 -4.98
N THR A 104 -3.24 0.63 -5.37
CA THR A 104 -3.08 -0.11 -6.63
C THR A 104 -3.19 0.81 -7.85
N SER A 105 -4.16 1.74 -7.88
CA SER A 105 -4.28 2.75 -8.94
C SER A 105 -3.00 3.57 -9.06
N ASP A 106 -2.44 4.02 -7.94
CA ASP A 106 -1.20 4.79 -7.91
C ASP A 106 0.01 4.00 -8.44
N VAL A 107 0.07 2.70 -8.16
CA VAL A 107 1.12 1.82 -8.70
C VAL A 107 0.94 1.65 -10.21
N VAL A 108 -0.28 1.39 -10.68
CA VAL A 108 -0.58 1.20 -12.11
C VAL A 108 -0.30 2.47 -12.91
N LYS A 109 -0.78 3.64 -12.46
CA LYS A 109 -0.54 4.93 -13.12
C LYS A 109 0.96 5.20 -13.27
N ARG A 110 1.74 4.97 -12.21
CA ARG A 110 3.19 5.17 -12.25
C ARG A 110 3.88 4.19 -13.21
N ALA A 111 3.46 2.91 -13.22
CA ALA A 111 4.01 1.93 -14.16
C ALA A 111 3.75 2.30 -15.63
N ILE A 112 2.56 2.81 -15.95
CA ILE A 112 2.23 3.30 -17.31
C ILE A 112 3.14 4.47 -17.68
N CYS A 113 3.28 5.47 -16.80
CA CYS A 113 4.16 6.62 -17.04
C CYS A 113 5.62 6.21 -17.29
N ASP A 114 6.13 5.22 -16.55
CA ASP A 114 7.50 4.72 -16.71
C ASP A 114 7.71 4.02 -18.06
N VAL A 115 6.72 3.22 -18.49
CA VAL A 115 6.75 2.54 -19.80
C VAL A 115 6.74 3.58 -20.93
N GLU A 116 5.87 4.59 -20.85
CA GLU A 116 5.83 5.66 -21.84
C GLU A 116 7.12 6.47 -21.91
N ALA A 117 7.72 6.78 -20.74
CA ALA A 117 9.01 7.48 -20.68
C ALA A 117 10.11 6.64 -21.34
N SER A 118 10.16 5.33 -21.06
CA SER A 118 11.14 4.42 -21.66
C SER A 118 10.98 4.31 -23.18
N ILE A 119 9.75 4.30 -23.69
CA ILE A 119 9.49 4.30 -25.15
C ILE A 119 9.99 5.59 -25.80
N ARG A 120 9.73 6.75 -25.18
CA ARG A 120 10.21 8.06 -25.67
C ARG A 120 11.74 8.12 -25.71
N ASP A 121 12.40 7.59 -24.69
CA ASP A 121 13.87 7.59 -24.60
C ASP A 121 14.53 6.65 -25.64
N LEU A 122 13.82 5.64 -26.13
CA LEU A 122 14.30 4.72 -27.18
C LEU A 122 14.04 5.23 -28.61
N ALA A 123 13.22 6.28 -28.77
CA ALA A 123 12.86 6.85 -30.06
C ALA A 123 13.82 7.97 -30.54
N VAL A 124 14.94 8.19 -29.83
CA VAL A 124 16.01 9.16 -30.13
C VAL A 124 17.32 8.41 -30.39
#